data_AF-A0A7C7PX07-F1
#
_entry.id   AF-A0A7C7PX07-F1
#
_cell.length_a   1.000
_cell.length_b   1.000
_cell.length_c   1.000
_cell.angle_alpha   90.00
_cell.angle_beta   90.00
_cell.angle_gamma   90.00
#
_symmetry.space_group_name_H-M   'P 1'
#
loop_
_entity.id
_entity.type
_entity.pdbx_description
1 polymer ?
#
loop_
_entity_poly.entity_id
_entity_poly.type
_entity_poly.pdbx_seq_one_letter_code
_entity_poly.pdbx_strand_id
1 'polypeptide(L)'
;MALLAVVLPLGSGAAALERDELAALIMPPFSLGEPLNDQGVWSLLNSGGAEAGYVFETQPLAPLPGFSGAPINVLVTLDLEGRFLDARLIEHNEPIFVSGLGEAPF
;
A
#
# COMPACT_ATOMS: atom_id res chain seq x y z
N MET A 1 -31.85 -25.29 -24.39
CA MET A 1 -31.48 -24.08 -23.63
C MET A 1 -30.07 -24.28 -23.10
N ALA A 2 -29.07 -23.70 -23.76
CA ALA A 2 -27.69 -23.73 -23.25
C ALA A 2 -27.53 -22.53 -22.30
N LEU A 3 -27.25 -22.80 -21.03
CA LEU A 3 -26.96 -21.79 -20.03
C LEU A 3 -25.51 -21.33 -20.25
N LEU A 4 -25.33 -20.15 -20.82
CA LEU A 4 -24.02 -19.53 -20.97
C LEU A 4 -23.61 -18.96 -19.60
N ALA A 5 -22.73 -19.66 -18.89
CA ALA A 5 -22.13 -19.15 -17.67
C ALA A 5 -21.13 -18.05 -18.04
N VAL A 6 -21.48 -16.81 -17.76
CA VAL A 6 -20.54 -15.68 -17.82
C VAL A 6 -19.57 -15.85 -16.65
N VAL A 7 -18.35 -16.26 -16.93
CA VAL A 7 -17.23 -16.17 -16.00
C VAL A 7 -16.78 -14.71 -16.00
N LEU A 8 -17.20 -13.95 -14.99
CA LEU A 8 -16.62 -12.64 -14.70
C LEU A 8 -15.17 -12.84 -14.26
N PRO A 9 -14.19 -12.13 -14.84
CA PRO A 9 -12.84 -12.14 -14.30
C PRO A 9 -12.91 -11.50 -12.92
N LEU A 10 -12.63 -12.28 -11.88
CA LEU A 10 -12.27 -11.72 -10.58
C LEU A 10 -11.04 -10.87 -10.84
N GLY A 11 -11.19 -9.55 -10.73
CA GLY A 11 -10.06 -8.64 -10.84
C GLY A 11 -8.99 -9.12 -9.86
N SER A 12 -7.81 -9.47 -10.37
CA SER A 12 -6.63 -9.71 -9.57
C SER A 12 -6.20 -8.37 -8.98
N GLY A 13 -6.90 -7.88 -7.97
CA GLY A 13 -6.32 -6.89 -7.06
C GLY A 13 -5.12 -7.57 -6.41
N ALA A 14 -3.92 -7.01 -6.53
CA ALA A 14 -2.81 -7.49 -5.74
C ALA A 14 -3.22 -7.46 -4.27
N ALA A 15 -2.88 -8.52 -3.54
CA ALA A 15 -3.18 -8.57 -2.11
C ALA A 15 -2.41 -7.45 -1.42
N ALA A 16 -3.10 -6.72 -0.53
CA ALA A 16 -2.44 -5.81 0.39
C ALA A 16 -1.44 -6.59 1.25
N LEU A 17 -0.40 -5.91 1.73
CA LEU A 17 0.56 -6.48 2.65
C LEU A 17 -0.15 -7.03 3.89
N GLU A 18 0.29 -8.20 4.34
CA GLU A 18 -0.18 -8.73 5.62
C GLU A 18 0.33 -7.86 6.76
N ARG A 19 -0.36 -7.88 7.90
CA ARG A 19 -0.07 -7.01 9.06
C ARG A 19 1.40 -7.05 9.48
N ASP A 20 2.02 -8.23 9.50
CA ASP A 20 3.40 -8.41 9.95
C ASP A 20 4.41 -7.82 8.96
N GLU A 21 4.14 -7.91 7.66
CA GLU A 21 4.96 -7.31 6.60
C GLU A 21 4.85 -5.78 6.67
N LEU A 22 3.63 -5.26 6.82
CA LEU A 22 3.37 -3.84 7.01
C LEU A 22 4.08 -3.30 8.26
N ALA A 23 3.97 -4.01 9.39
CA ALA A 23 4.59 -3.61 10.66
C ALA A 23 6.12 -3.55 10.56
N ALA A 24 6.75 -4.44 9.79
CA ALA A 24 8.20 -4.43 9.56
C ALA A 24 8.68 -3.22 8.76
N LEU A 25 7.79 -2.55 8.02
CA LEU A 25 8.10 -1.35 7.25
C LEU A 25 7.95 -0.06 8.08
N ILE A 26 7.31 -0.11 9.25
CA ILE A 26 7.13 1.06 10.13
C ILE A 26 8.43 1.40 10.82
N MET A 27 8.89 2.63 10.61
CA MET A 27 10.14 3.14 11.15
C MET A 27 9.98 3.60 12.61
N PRO A 28 10.94 3.32 13.50
CA PRO A 28 11.00 3.95 14.83
C PRO A 28 10.98 5.48 14.71
N PRO A 29 10.35 6.22 15.66
CA PRO A 29 9.84 5.77 16.96
C PRO A 29 8.40 5.22 16.94
N PHE A 30 7.87 4.93 15.75
CA PHE A 30 6.48 4.50 15.59
C PHE A 30 6.33 2.97 15.58
N SER A 31 5.08 2.53 15.71
CA SER A 31 4.65 1.14 15.53
C SER A 31 3.28 1.07 14.86
N LEU A 32 2.99 -0.05 14.20
CA LEU A 32 1.68 -0.28 13.60
C LEU A 32 0.63 -0.59 14.69
N GLY A 33 -0.49 0.10 14.65
CA GLY A 33 -1.64 -0.12 15.52
C GLY A 33 -2.66 -1.10 14.94
N GLU A 34 -3.93 -0.84 15.24
CA GLU A 34 -5.07 -1.61 14.77
C GLU A 34 -5.59 -1.11 13.41
N PRO A 35 -6.28 -1.95 12.62
CA PRO A 35 -6.96 -1.50 11.42
C PRO A 35 -8.12 -0.56 11.81
N LEU A 36 -8.27 0.53 11.08
CA LEU A 36 -9.28 1.56 11.31
C LEU A 36 -10.53 1.37 10.44
N ASN A 37 -10.39 0.67 9.31
CA ASN A 37 -11.49 0.36 8.39
C ASN A 37 -11.20 -0.90 7.57
N ASP A 38 -12.14 -1.26 6.68
CA ASP A 38 -12.06 -2.39 5.76
C ASP A 38 -11.35 -2.05 4.42
N GLN A 39 -10.79 -0.84 4.30
CA GLN A 39 -10.07 -0.35 3.11
C GLN A 39 -8.55 -0.37 3.27
N GLY A 40 -8.04 -1.04 4.31
CA GLY A 40 -6.60 -1.18 4.54
C GLY A 40 -5.92 0.04 5.17
N VAL A 41 -6.68 0.87 5.91
CA VAL A 41 -6.10 1.97 6.70
C VAL A 41 -5.83 1.49 8.12
N TRP A 42 -4.63 1.76 8.62
CA TRP A 42 -4.15 1.36 9.94
C TRP A 42 -3.78 2.59 10.78
N SER A 43 -3.92 2.46 12.10
CA SER A 43 -3.43 3.45 13.05
C SER A 43 -1.90 3.39 13.17
N LEU A 44 -1.24 4.54 13.28
CA LEU A 44 0.17 4.66 13.62
C LEU A 44 0.30 5.05 15.09
N LEU A 45 1.07 4.30 15.88
CA LEU A 45 1.27 4.59 17.30
C LEU A 45 2.66 5.16 17.56
N ASN A 46 2.77 6.15 18.44
CA ASN A 46 4.05 6.61 18.96
C ASN A 46 4.61 5.66 20.04
N SER A 47 5.82 5.94 20.54
CA SER A 47 6.47 5.09 21.57
C SER A 47 5.70 5.02 22.91
N GLY A 48 4.75 5.92 23.15
CA GLY A 48 3.85 5.89 24.30
C GLY A 48 2.55 5.10 24.05
N GLY A 49 2.37 4.52 22.86
CA GLY A 49 1.17 3.79 22.47
C GLY A 49 -0.02 4.69 22.11
N ALA A 50 0.16 6.01 22.06
CA ALA A 50 -0.88 6.93 21.61
C ALA A 50 -0.86 7.04 20.08
N GLU A 51 -2.04 7.24 19.50
CA GLU A 51 -2.20 7.46 18.06
C GLU A 51 -1.43 8.72 17.62
N ALA A 52 -0.68 8.56 16.56
CA ALA A 52 0.22 9.56 16.00
C ALA A 52 -0.05 9.82 14.52
N GLY A 53 -0.92 9.03 13.87
CA GLY A 53 -1.16 9.13 12.45
C GLY A 53 -1.78 7.89 11.82
N TYR A 54 -1.57 7.76 10.51
CA TYR A 54 -2.22 6.75 9.68
C TYR A 54 -1.22 6.09 8.73
N VAL A 55 -1.45 4.82 8.42
CA VAL A 55 -0.66 4.03 7.46
C VAL A 55 -1.60 3.34 6.49
N PHE A 56 -1.32 3.42 5.19
CA PHE A 56 -2.08 2.69 4.17
C PHE A 56 -1.27 2.47 2.89
N GLU A 57 -1.64 1.44 2.14
CA GLU A 57 -1.16 1.21 0.78
C GLU A 57 -2.04 1.95 -0.24
N THR A 58 -1.42 2.56 -1.24
CA THR A 58 -2.18 3.26 -2.29
C THR A 58 -2.94 2.31 -3.18
N GLN A 59 -2.45 1.10 -3.45
CA GLN A 59 -3.11 0.21 -4.40
C GLN A 59 -4.55 -0.20 -4.01
N PRO A 60 -4.83 -0.69 -2.77
CA PRO A 60 -6.20 -1.01 -2.37
C PRO A 60 -7.07 0.23 -2.12
N LEU A 61 -6.49 1.35 -1.66
CA LEU A 61 -7.25 2.53 -1.23
C LEU A 61 -7.51 3.53 -2.35
N ALA A 62 -6.47 3.87 -3.12
CA ALA A 62 -6.46 4.92 -4.13
C ALA A 62 -5.34 4.64 -5.16
N PRO A 63 -5.55 3.67 -6.08
CA PRO A 63 -4.49 3.16 -6.94
C PRO A 63 -3.88 4.28 -7.78
N LEU A 64 -2.55 4.41 -7.69
CA LEU A 64 -1.81 5.43 -8.44
C LEU A 64 -1.61 4.95 -9.88
N PRO A 65 -1.90 5.79 -10.89
CA PRO A 65 -1.73 5.40 -12.28
C PRO A 65 -0.25 5.28 -12.65
N GLY A 66 0.16 4.13 -13.20
CA GLY A 66 1.45 3.94 -13.85
C GLY A 66 1.41 4.20 -15.35
N PHE A 67 2.56 4.42 -16.01
CA PHE A 67 2.61 4.60 -17.47
C PHE A 67 2.33 3.29 -18.21
N SER A 68 2.67 2.16 -17.60
CA SER A 68 2.35 0.83 -18.11
C SER A 68 0.85 0.50 -18.11
N GLY A 69 0.05 1.29 -17.37
CA GLY A 69 -1.35 0.99 -17.06
C GLY A 69 -1.52 0.09 -15.84
N ALA A 70 -0.46 -0.51 -15.31
CA ALA A 70 -0.48 -1.16 -14.00
C ALA A 70 -0.40 -0.11 -12.87
N PRO A 71 -1.08 -0.30 -11.74
CA PRO A 71 -1.00 0.62 -10.62
C PRO A 71 0.38 0.56 -9.95
N ILE A 72 0.79 1.68 -9.36
CA ILE A 72 1.97 1.76 -8.49
C ILE A 72 1.50 1.63 -7.04
N ASN A 73 2.11 0.73 -6.28
CA ASN A 73 1.84 0.55 -4.86
C ASN A 73 2.87 1.29 -4.01
N VAL A 74 2.39 2.24 -3.22
CA VAL A 74 3.18 3.03 -2.27
C VAL A 74 2.56 2.86 -0.90
N LEU A 75 3.40 2.57 0.09
CA LEU A 75 3.04 2.65 1.49
C LEU A 75 3.17 4.10 1.94
N VAL A 76 2.05 4.70 2.36
CA VAL A 76 1.98 6.08 2.80
C VAL A 76 1.80 6.11 4.31
N THR A 77 2.62 6.92 4.98
CA THR A 77 2.49 7.21 6.41
C THR A 77 2.22 8.69 6.61
N LEU A 78 1.12 9.03 7.29
CA LEU A 78 0.70 10.40 7.57
C LEU A 78 0.67 10.67 9.07
N ASP A 79 0.86 11.93 9.47
CA ASP A 79 0.50 12.41 10.80
C ASP A 79 -1.02 12.69 10.92
N LEU A 80 -1.47 13.09 12.10
CA LEU A 80 -2.87 13.40 12.39
C LEU A 80 -3.41 14.62 11.62
N GLU A 81 -2.53 15.50 11.14
CA GLU A 81 -2.89 16.64 10.29
C GLU A 81 -2.84 16.32 8.79
N GLY A 82 -2.58 15.06 8.43
CA GLY A 82 -2.49 14.60 7.05
C GLY A 82 -1.20 14.99 6.33
N ARG A 83 -0.13 15.35 7.07
CA ARG A 83 1.19 15.55 6.48
C ARG A 83 1.91 14.23 6.29
N PHE A 84 2.66 14.11 5.21
CA PHE A 84 3.50 12.95 4.96
C PHE A 84 4.63 12.87 5.98
N LEU A 85 4.67 11.75 6.69
CA LEU A 85 5.81 11.31 7.49
C LEU A 85 6.77 10.47 6.64
N ASP A 86 6.22 9.61 5.78
CA ASP A 86 6.98 8.78 4.83
C ASP A 86 6.12 8.35 3.63
N ALA A 87 6.77 8.04 2.52
CA ALA A 87 6.18 7.44 1.33
C ALA A 87 7.17 6.45 0.71
N ARG A 88 6.84 5.16 0.78
CA ARG A 88 7.74 4.07 0.38
C ARG A 88 7.18 3.31 -0.80
N LEU A 89 7.95 3.19 -1.88
CA LEU A 89 7.60 2.34 -3.01
C LEU A 89 7.61 0.86 -2.58
N ILE A 90 6.50 0.15 -2.80
CA ILE A 90 6.35 -1.28 -2.48
C ILE A 90 6.44 -2.11 -3.75
N GLU A 91 5.66 -1.74 -4.78
CA GLU A 91 5.62 -2.46 -6.04
C GLU A 91 5.35 -1.48 -7.19
N HIS A 92 6.02 -1.71 -8.32
CA HIS A 92 5.67 -1.12 -9.60
C HIS A 92 6.10 -2.04 -10.74
N ASN A 93 5.45 -1.88 -11.90
CA ASN A 93 5.77 -2.63 -13.12
C ASN A 93 6.02 -1.66 -14.29
N GLU A 94 6.87 -0.66 -14.05
CA GLU A 94 7.10 0.42 -15.01
C GLU A 94 8.31 0.15 -15.92
N PRO A 95 8.17 0.28 -17.25
CA PRO A 95 9.24 -0.04 -18.20
C PRO A 95 10.43 0.94 -18.16
N ILE A 96 10.28 2.11 -17.54
CA ILE A 96 11.31 3.16 -17.48
C ILE A 96 11.50 3.67 -16.04
N PHE A 97 12.21 2.89 -15.21
CA PHE A 97 12.83 3.38 -13.97
C PHE A 97 14.36 3.57 -14.12
N VAL A 98 14.83 3.75 -15.36
CA VAL A 98 16.24 3.89 -15.71
C VAL A 98 16.69 5.35 -15.69
N SER A 99 16.81 5.88 -14.47
CA SER A 99 17.81 6.91 -14.11
C SER A 99 19.01 6.29 -13.35
N GLY A 100 18.94 4.99 -13.01
CA GLY A 100 20.11 4.19 -12.63
C GLY A 100 20.06 3.43 -11.31
N LEU A 101 18.99 3.51 -10.49
CA LEU A 101 18.82 2.68 -9.29
C LEU A 101 17.33 2.30 -9.12
N GLY A 102 16.80 1.50 -10.05
CA GLY A 102 15.51 0.83 -9.91
C GLY A 102 15.66 -0.54 -9.23
N GLU A 103 14.54 -1.20 -8.95
CA GLU A 103 14.49 -2.56 -8.39
C GLU A 103 15.26 -3.56 -9.27
N ALA A 104 15.96 -4.50 -8.62
CA ALA A 104 16.73 -5.52 -9.31
C ALA A 104 15.78 -6.49 -10.05
N PRO A 105 16.15 -6.98 -11.25
CA PRO A 105 15.36 -7.97 -11.94
C PRO A 105 15.22 -9.25 -11.11
N PHE A 106 14.03 -9.83 -11.15
CA PHE A 106 13.64 -11.08 -10.50
C PHE A 106 14.39 -12.31 -11.04
#